data_AF-A0AA86XZR9-F1
#
_entry.id   AF-A0AA86XZR9-F1
#
_cell.length_a   1.000
_cell.length_b   1.000
_cell.length_c   1.000
_cell.angle_alpha   90.00
_cell.angle_beta   90.00
_cell.angle_gamma   90.00
#
_symmetry.space_group_name_H-M   'P 1'
#
loop_
_entity.id
_entity.type
_entity.pdbx_description
1 polymer ?
#
loop_
_entity_poly.entity_id
_entity_poly.type
_entity_poly.pdbx_seq_one_letter_code
_entity_poly.pdbx_strand_id
1 'polypeptide(L)' 'VADEPTGNLDETTSKEIVKLFQEIAHEQKKCIILVTHEQEVAKACDVVYELKERAFSKVEG' A
#
# COMPACT_ATOMS: atom_id res chain seq x y z
N VAL A 1 -1.32 9.17 6.34
CA VAL A 1 -0.02 8.85 5.74
C VAL A 1 0.61 7.81 6.62
N ALA A 2 0.89 6.62 6.07
CA ALA A 2 1.58 5.55 6.77
C ALA A 2 2.90 5.29 6.03
N ASP A 3 4.02 5.39 6.74
CA ASP A 3 5.37 5.12 6.21
C ASP A 3 5.81 3.78 6.79
N GLU A 4 5.88 2.75 5.93
CA GLU A 4 6.18 1.35 6.28
C GLU A 4 5.38 0.76 7.47
N PRO A 5 4.04 0.73 7.45
CA PRO A 5 3.26 0.14 8.55
C PRO A 5 3.40 -1.39 8.66
N THR A 6 4.04 -2.07 7.69
CA THR A 6 4.18 -3.53 7.62
C THR A 6 5.61 -4.03 7.87
N GLY A 7 6.61 -3.15 8.00
CA GLY A 7 8.03 -3.54 7.99
C GLY A 7 8.53 -4.42 9.15
N ASN A 8 7.71 -4.67 10.19
CA ASN A 8 8.02 -5.58 11.30
C ASN A 8 6.87 -6.57 11.59
N LEU A 9 5.97 -6.77 10.64
CA LEU A 9 4.80 -7.62 10.80
C LEU A 9 4.94 -8.87 9.93
N ASP A 10 4.55 -10.01 10.50
CA ASP A 10 4.47 -11.27 9.76
C ASP A 10 3.54 -11.11 8.55
N GLU A 11 3.84 -11.80 7.45
CA GLU A 11 3.14 -11.67 6.16
C GLU A 11 1.60 -11.75 6.28
N THR A 12 1.10 -12.58 7.20
CA THR A 12 -0.33 -12.70 7.53
C THR A 12 -0.89 -11.41 8.10
N THR A 13 -0.21 -10.80 9.05
CA THR A 13 -0.64 -9.58 9.73
C THR A 13 -0.59 -8.38 8.78
N SER A 14 0.41 -8.32 7.91
CA SER A 14 0.52 -7.29 6.86
C SER A 14 -0.68 -7.33 5.90
N LYS A 15 -1.12 -8.52 5.50
CA LYS A 15 -2.32 -8.70 4.65
C LYS A 15 -3.60 -8.24 5.35
N GLU A 16 -3.76 -8.53 6.64
CA GLU A 16 -4.92 -8.07 7.42
C GLU A 16 -4.97 -6.54 7.53
N ILE A 17 -3.83 -5.89 7.74
CA ILE A 17 -3.74 -4.42 7.80
C ILE A 17 -4.08 -3.79 6.44
N VAL A 18 -3.57 -4.34 5.35
CA VAL A 18 -3.89 -3.86 3.99
C VAL A 18 -5.39 -3.97 3.72
N LYS A 19 -6.01 -5.09 4.12
CA LYS A 19 -7.45 -5.26 3.99
C LYS A 19 -8.23 -4.22 4.78
N LEU A 20 -7.83 -3.94 6.02
CA LEU A 20 -8.44 -2.88 6.83
C LEU A 20 -8.31 -1.51 6.15
N PHE A 21 -7.15 -1.20 5.56
CA PHE A 21 -6.97 0.03 4.81
C PHE A 21 -7.87 0.11 3.58
N GLN A 22 -8.03 -0.98 2.82
CA GLN A 22 -8.97 -1.04 1.70
C GLN A 22 -10.41 -0.76 2.15
N GLU A 23 -10.86 -1.41 3.23
CA GLU A 23 -12.19 -1.20 3.80
C GLU A 23 -12.40 0.28 4.17
N ILE A 24 -11.44 0.90 4.87
CA ILE A 24 -11.52 2.33 5.21
C ILE A 24 -11.53 3.21 3.94
N ALA A 25 -10.68 2.91 2.95
CA ALA A 25 -10.59 3.70 1.74
C ALA A 25 -11.90 3.67 0.94
N HIS A 26 -12.44 2.48 0.71
CA HIS A 26 -13.59 2.26 -0.16
C HIS A 26 -14.93 2.51 0.57
N GLU A 27 -15.09 2.01 1.79
CA GLU A 27 -16.36 2.14 2.53
C GLU A 27 -16.54 3.53 3.12
N GLN A 28 -15.47 4.12 3.68
CA GLN A 28 -15.53 5.45 4.29
C GLN A 28 -15.16 6.58 3.33
N LYS A 29 -14.94 6.25 2.04
CA LYS A 29 -14.55 7.18 0.97
C LYS A 29 -13.35 8.06 1.36
N LYS A 30 -12.33 7.42 1.92
CA LYS A 30 -11.07 8.07 2.31
C LYS A 30 -9.99 7.78 1.28
N CYS A 31 -9.07 8.72 1.11
CA CYS A 31 -7.86 8.50 0.35
C CYS A 31 -6.75 8.04 1.30
N ILE A 32 -6.16 6.88 1.01
CA ILE A 32 -5.03 6.33 1.76
C ILE A 32 -3.81 6.33 0.85
N ILE A 33 -2.70 6.83 1.38
CA ILE A 33 -1.38 6.76 0.74
C ILE A 33 -0.52 5.85 1.61
N LEU A 34 -0.08 4.75 1.01
CA LEU A 34 0.73 3.71 1.64
C LEU A 34 2.11 3.68 0.98
N VAL A 35 3.16 3.70 1.80
CA VAL A 35 4.55 3.49 1.36
C VAL A 35 4.98 2.12 1.86
N THR A 36 5.45 1.27 0.95
CA THR A 36 5.90 -0.09 1.24
C THR A 36 7.00 -0.51 0.27
N HIS A 37 7.91 -1.35 0.72
CA HIS A 37 8.88 -2.05 -0.12
C HIS A 37 8.39 -3.46 -0.53
N GLU A 38 7.25 -3.91 -0.01
CA GLU A 38 6.65 -5.21 -0.30
C GLU A 38 5.77 -5.16 -1.55
N GLN A 39 6.15 -5.90 -2.60
CA GLN A 39 5.39 -5.91 -3.85
C GLN A 39 3.98 -6.49 -3.70
N GLU A 40 3.77 -7.47 -2.81
CA GLU A 40 2.46 -8.08 -2.58
C GLU A 40 1.47 -7.09 -1.94
N VAL A 41 1.94 -6.21 -1.05
CA VAL A 41 1.15 -5.12 -0.46
C VAL A 41 0.83 -4.08 -1.53
N ALA A 42 1.81 -3.72 -2.37
CA ALA A 42 1.59 -2.77 -3.46
C ALA A 42 0.55 -3.27 -4.48
N LYS A 43 0.58 -4.56 -4.86
CA LYS A 43 -0.39 -5.17 -5.78
C LYS A 43 -1.83 -5.14 -5.27
N ALA A 44 -2.03 -5.05 -3.95
CA ALA A 44 -3.35 -4.93 -3.36
C ALA A 44 -3.90 -3.49 -3.39
N CYS A 45 -3.11 -2.49 -3.79
CA CYS A 45 -3.55 -1.10 -3.87
C CYS A 45 -4.21 -0.78 -5.21
N ASP A 46 -5.15 0.18 -5.23
CA ASP A 46 -5.87 0.57 -6.45
C ASP A 46 -4.95 1.24 -7.49
N VAL A 47 -3.93 1.98 -7.01
CA VAL A 47 -2.96 2.68 -7.85
C VAL A 47 -1.58 2.50 -7.23
N VAL A 48 -0.62 2.08 -8.05
CA VAL A 48 0.76 1.87 -7.63
C VAL A 48 1.69 2.84 -8.36
N TYR A 49 2.53 3.52 -7.58
CA TYR A 49 3.64 4.31 -8.09
C TYR A 49 4.94 3.71 -7.57
N GLU A 50 5.89 3.51 -8.48
CA GLU A 50 7.26 3.12 -8.13
C GLU A 50 8.13 4.37 -8.06
N LEU A 51 8.93 4.50 -6.99
CA LEU A 51 9.93 5.56 -6.86
C LEU A 51 11.29 5.02 -7.27
N LYS A 52 11.83 5.53 -8.39
CA LYS A 52 13.16 5.17 -8.88
C LYS A 52 13.92 6.41 -9.31
N GLU A 53 15.20 6.50 -8.96
CA GLU A 53 16.06 7.64 -9.34
C GLU A 53 15.45 9.02 -9.02
N ARG A 54 14.74 9.12 -7.88
CA ARG A 54 14.01 10.33 -7.41
C ARG A 54 12.83 10.75 -8.31
N ALA A 55 12.38 9.88 -9.21
CA ALA A 55 11.19 10.07 -10.03
C ALA A 55 10.14 9.01 -9.69
N PHE A 56 8.86 9.41 -9.67
CA PHE A 56 7.75 8.48 -9.55
C PHE A 56 7.26 8.07 -10.94
N SER A 57 7.19 6.76 -11.19
CA SER A 57 6.56 6.18 -12.38
C SER A 57 5.34 5.37 -11.96
N LYS A 58 4.20 5.60 -12.62
CA LYS A 58 3.02 4.77 -12.40
C LYS A 58 3.30 3.37 -12.92
N VAL A 59 3.07 2.37 -12.08
CA VAL A 59 3.15 0.96 -12.51
C VAL A 59 1.80 0.62 -13.12
N GLU A 60 1.78 0.32 -14.43
CA GLU A 60 0.61 -0.27 -15.07
C GLU A 60 0.69 -1.78 -14.86
N GLY A 61 -0.25 -2.31 -14.09
CA GLY A 61 -0.46 -3.75 -13.88
C GLY A 61 -1.44 -4.32 -14.90
#